data_AF-A0A970D1N5-F1
#
_entry.id   AF-A0A970D1N5-F1
#
_cell.length_a   1.000
_cell.length_b   1.000
_cell.length_c   1.000
_cell.angle_alpha   90.00
_cell.angle_beta   90.00
_cell.angle_gamma   90.00
#
_symmetry.space_group_name_H-M   'P 1'
#
loop_
_entity.id
_entity.type
_entity.pdbx_description
1 polymer ?
#
loop_
_entity_poly.entity_id
_entity_poly.type
_entity_poly.pdbx_seq_one_letter_code
_entity_poly.pdbx_strand_id
1 'polypeptide(L)'
;IKEITLKLFQHLIINERCNPVDFRVHIGPAISSEMFEVDRDVYSQFKKLDYADHCISYNALTGKYHIDNQQTVKIQCQLAGIPAAQILIDSTCTYKSPVGFSYRRDSKCGRHMSFVFRSY
;
A
#
# COMPACT_ATOMS: atom_id res chain seq x y z
N ILE A 1 2.64 6.16 10.94
CA ILE A 1 2.77 4.98 10.04
C ILE A 1 3.80 4.02 10.64
N LYS A 2 3.58 2.69 10.54
CA LYS A 2 4.41 1.67 11.24
C LYS A 2 5.26 0.77 10.31
N GLU A 3 5.16 0.95 8.99
CA GLU A 3 6.01 0.26 7.99
C GLU A 3 5.98 -1.27 8.08
N ILE A 4 4.78 -1.85 8.22
CA ILE A 4 4.62 -3.30 8.40
C ILE A 4 5.21 -4.12 7.25
N THR A 5 5.13 -3.61 6.00
CA THR A 5 5.66 -4.30 4.82
C THR A 5 7.19 -4.41 4.87
N LEU A 6 7.87 -3.29 5.13
CA LEU A 6 9.34 -3.31 5.26
C LEU A 6 9.79 -4.21 6.41
N LYS A 7 9.12 -4.12 7.57
CA LYS A 7 9.42 -4.95 8.74
C LYS A 7 9.20 -6.44 8.48
N LEU A 8 8.13 -6.80 7.77
CA LEU A 8 7.87 -8.19 7.39
C LEU A 8 9.00 -8.75 6.54
N PHE A 9 9.40 -8.05 5.47
CA PHE A 9 10.45 -8.55 4.59
C PHE A 9 11.82 -8.57 5.27
N GLN A 10 12.15 -7.56 6.07
CA GLN A 10 13.35 -7.59 6.90
C GLN A 10 13.37 -8.81 7.84
N HIS A 11 12.22 -9.14 8.44
CA HIS A 11 12.10 -10.32 9.29
C HIS A 11 12.37 -11.62 8.50
N LEU A 12 11.73 -11.80 7.34
CA LEU A 12 11.93 -12.98 6.48
C LEU A 12 13.37 -13.09 5.97
N ILE A 13 14.02 -11.98 5.63
CA ILE A 13 15.40 -11.97 5.13
C ILE A 13 16.38 -12.33 6.27
N ILE A 14 16.21 -11.73 7.44
CA ILE A 14 17.17 -11.89 8.56
C ILE A 14 16.97 -13.21 9.29
N ASN A 15 15.73 -13.58 9.59
CA ASN A 15 15.42 -14.71 10.48
C ASN A 15 15.17 -16.00 9.69
N GLU A 16 14.45 -15.91 8.57
CA GLU A 16 14.14 -17.07 7.71
C GLU A 16 15.16 -17.27 6.58
N ARG A 17 16.15 -16.37 6.48
CA ARG A 17 17.24 -16.42 5.48
C ARG A 17 16.73 -16.45 4.03
N CYS A 18 15.58 -15.85 3.77
CA CYS A 18 15.04 -15.73 2.41
C CYS A 18 15.85 -14.70 1.61
N ASN A 19 16.15 -15.00 0.35
CA ASN A 19 16.79 -14.06 -0.55
C ASN A 19 15.73 -13.10 -1.13
N PRO A 20 15.91 -11.76 -1.03
CA PRO A 20 14.92 -10.80 -1.51
C PRO A 20 14.57 -10.94 -3.00
N VAL A 21 15.50 -11.43 -3.83
CA VAL A 21 15.26 -11.63 -5.27
C VAL A 21 14.35 -12.82 -5.56
N ASP A 22 14.03 -13.66 -4.58
CA ASP A 22 13.10 -14.79 -4.76
C ASP A 22 11.66 -14.41 -4.42
N PHE A 23 11.43 -13.26 -3.76
CA PHE A 23 10.08 -12.84 -3.39
C PHE A 23 9.27 -12.35 -4.58
N ARG A 24 8.04 -12.85 -4.70
CA ARG A 24 7.02 -12.27 -5.59
C ARG A 24 5.94 -11.63 -4.74
N VAL A 25 5.60 -10.38 -5.03
CA VAL A 25 4.67 -9.59 -4.22
C VAL A 25 3.49 -9.16 -5.08
N HIS A 26 2.29 -9.39 -4.57
CA HIS A 26 1.04 -8.91 -5.15
C HIS A 26 0.38 -7.94 -4.18
N ILE A 27 0.26 -6.68 -4.58
CA ILE A 27 -0.46 -5.65 -3.85
C ILE A 27 -1.88 -5.59 -4.45
N GLY A 28 -2.85 -6.13 -3.73
CA GLY A 28 -4.24 -6.25 -4.22
C GLY A 28 -5.02 -4.92 -4.28
N PRO A 29 -6.31 -4.99 -4.68
CA PRO A 29 -7.19 -3.83 -4.78
C PRO A 29 -7.24 -3.00 -3.49
N ALA A 30 -7.07 -1.70 -3.62
CA ALA A 30 -7.09 -0.76 -2.50
C ALA A 30 -7.77 0.55 -2.90
N ILE A 31 -7.93 1.48 -1.96
CA ILE A 31 -8.36 2.83 -2.32
C ILE A 31 -7.22 3.53 -3.09
N SER A 32 -7.52 4.09 -4.25
CA SER A 32 -6.53 4.83 -5.05
C SER A 32 -6.17 6.17 -4.40
N SER A 33 -5.00 6.71 -4.74
CA SER A 33 -4.53 8.03 -4.27
C SER A 33 -5.58 9.13 -4.45
N GLU A 34 -6.19 9.18 -5.64
CA GLU A 34 -7.26 10.14 -6.00
C GLU A 34 -8.45 10.14 -5.02
N MET A 35 -8.78 8.98 -4.45
CA MET A 35 -9.90 8.86 -3.51
C MET A 35 -9.45 8.85 -2.05
N PHE A 36 -8.15 8.76 -1.79
CA PHE A 36 -7.58 8.71 -0.45
C PHE A 36 -7.13 10.09 0.03
N GLU A 37 -8.13 10.95 0.23
CA GLU A 37 -7.93 12.24 0.89
C GLU A 37 -7.73 12.07 2.39
N VAL A 38 -6.76 12.80 2.93
CA VAL A 38 -6.42 12.83 4.34
C VAL A 38 -6.09 14.25 4.81
N ASP A 39 -6.22 14.46 6.12
CA ASP A 39 -5.87 15.71 6.79
C ASP A 39 -4.37 15.78 7.14
N ARG A 40 -3.97 16.92 7.71
CA ARG A 40 -2.56 17.25 7.99
C ARG A 40 -1.88 16.28 8.96
N ASP A 41 -2.62 15.69 9.88
CA ASP A 41 -2.10 14.75 10.87
C ASP A 41 -1.59 13.46 10.21
N VAL A 42 -2.35 12.89 9.27
CA VAL A 42 -1.95 11.71 8.50
C VAL A 42 -0.82 12.07 7.54
N TYR A 43 -0.93 13.19 6.82
CA TYR A 43 0.15 13.73 5.98
C TYR A 43 1.47 13.82 6.75
N SER A 44 1.45 14.39 7.96
CA SER A 44 2.65 14.58 8.78
C SER A 44 3.28 13.25 9.19
N GLN A 45 2.49 12.18 9.31
CA GLN A 45 3.03 10.85 9.57
C GLN A 45 3.69 10.22 8.34
N PHE A 46 3.15 10.44 7.15
CA PHE A 46 3.78 9.97 5.91
C PHE A 46 5.01 10.79 5.56
N LYS A 47 5.02 12.10 5.84
CA LYS A 47 6.20 12.96 5.64
C LYS A 47 7.40 12.62 6.52
N LYS A 48 7.20 11.87 7.62
CA LYS A 48 8.30 11.33 8.41
C LYS A 48 8.98 10.12 7.77
N LEU A 49 8.43 9.63 6.65
CA LEU A 49 9.02 8.57 5.84
C LEU A 49 9.78 9.24 4.71
N ASP A 50 11.11 9.26 4.79
CA ASP A 50 11.98 9.97 3.82
C ASP A 50 11.77 9.53 2.36
N TYR A 51 11.19 8.35 2.15
CA TYR A 51 10.93 7.76 0.84
C TYR A 51 9.50 8.00 0.32
N ALA A 52 8.59 8.59 1.10
CA ALA A 52 7.17 8.69 0.75
C ALA A 52 6.79 10.01 0.07
N ASP A 53 7.74 10.95 -0.10
CA ASP A 53 7.47 12.27 -0.65
C ASP A 53 6.83 12.24 -2.04
N HIS A 54 7.27 11.33 -2.90
CA HIS A 54 6.71 11.13 -4.23
C HIS A 54 5.34 10.44 -4.25
N CYS A 55 4.88 9.94 -3.09
CA CYS A 55 3.56 9.31 -2.94
C CYS A 55 2.51 10.27 -2.41
N ILE A 56 2.85 11.53 -2.18
CA ILE A 56 1.97 12.54 -1.58
C ILE A 56 1.74 13.65 -2.60
N SER A 57 0.49 14.01 -2.83
CA SER A 57 0.11 15.22 -3.55
C SER A 57 -0.85 16.06 -2.73
N TYR A 58 -0.89 17.37 -3.02
CA TYR A 58 -1.79 18.30 -2.36
C TYR A 58 -2.88 18.74 -3.33
N ASN A 59 -4.13 18.63 -2.89
CA ASN A 59 -5.27 19.14 -3.63
C ASN A 59 -5.64 20.53 -3.10
N ALA A 60 -5.25 21.57 -3.85
CA ALA A 60 -5.53 22.96 -3.50
C ALA A 60 -7.03 23.29 -3.48
N LEU A 61 -7.87 22.54 -4.22
CA LEU A 61 -9.32 22.77 -4.27
C LEU A 61 -10.02 22.28 -3.00
N THR A 62 -9.59 21.14 -2.46
CA THR A 62 -10.18 20.56 -1.24
C THR A 62 -9.42 20.94 0.02
N GLY A 63 -8.21 21.50 -0.12
CA GLY A 63 -7.33 21.81 0.99
C GLY A 63 -6.70 20.58 1.66
N LYS A 64 -6.80 19.40 1.02
CA LYS A 64 -6.41 18.10 1.59
C LYS A 64 -5.23 17.48 0.86
N TYR A 65 -4.62 16.48 1.50
CA TYR A 65 -3.54 15.69 0.92
C TYR A 65 -4.10 14.39 0.35
N HIS A 66 -3.57 13.97 -0.79
CA HIS A 66 -3.82 12.67 -1.40
C HIS A 66 -2.58 11.81 -1.18
N ILE A 67 -2.78 10.55 -0.82
CA ILE A 67 -1.69 9.62 -0.54
C ILE A 67 -1.83 8.37 -1.41
N ASP A 68 -0.80 8.07 -2.18
CA ASP A 68 -0.66 6.79 -2.86
C ASP A 68 -0.10 5.74 -1.90
N ASN A 69 -1.01 5.08 -1.18
CA ASN A 69 -0.63 4.06 -0.21
C ASN A 69 -0.08 2.79 -0.89
N GLN A 70 -0.58 2.41 -2.08
CA GLN A 70 -0.06 1.24 -2.81
C GLN A 70 1.39 1.50 -3.27
N GLN A 71 1.67 2.69 -3.79
CA GLN A 71 3.03 3.07 -4.16
C GLN A 71 3.95 3.16 -2.94
N THR A 72 3.47 3.68 -1.81
CA THR A 72 4.23 3.71 -0.54
C THR A 72 4.60 2.28 -0.08
N VAL A 73 3.70 1.32 -0.23
CA VAL A 73 3.94 -0.11 0.08
C VAL A 73 4.93 -0.72 -0.92
N LYS A 74 4.83 -0.41 -2.22
CA LYS A 74 5.79 -0.87 -3.23
C LYS A 74 7.20 -0.37 -2.94
N ILE A 75 7.36 0.89 -2.55
CA ILE A 75 8.68 1.44 -2.18
C ILE A 75 9.24 0.68 -0.96
N GLN A 76 8.42 0.35 0.05
CA GLN A 76 8.86 -0.50 1.17
C GLN A 76 9.35 -1.89 0.73
N CYS A 77 8.71 -2.51 -0.26
CA CYS A 77 9.21 -3.77 -0.84
C CYS A 77 10.57 -3.56 -1.53
N GLN A 78 10.75 -2.46 -2.27
CA GLN A 78 12.02 -2.15 -2.94
C GLN A 78 13.13 -1.83 -1.95
N LEU A 79 12.83 -1.14 -0.85
CA LEU A 79 13.77 -0.88 0.25
C LEU A 79 14.21 -2.19 0.94
N ALA A 80 13.38 -3.23 0.92
CA ALA A 80 13.76 -4.56 1.37
C ALA A 80 14.60 -5.35 0.34
N GLY A 81 14.92 -4.76 -0.82
CA GLY A 81 15.73 -5.38 -1.88
C GLY A 81 14.93 -6.17 -2.92
N ILE A 82 13.60 -6.14 -2.89
CA ILE A 82 12.77 -6.88 -3.85
C ILE A 82 12.80 -6.17 -5.21
N PRO A 83 13.14 -6.86 -6.32
CA PRO A 83 13.14 -6.25 -7.65
C PRO A 83 11.77 -5.70 -8.04
N ALA A 84 11.74 -4.50 -8.63
CA ALA A 84 10.48 -3.85 -9.03
C ALA A 84 9.63 -4.70 -9.98
N ALA A 85 10.28 -5.49 -10.85
CA ALA A 85 9.63 -6.41 -11.78
C ALA A 85 8.88 -7.56 -11.09
N GLN A 86 9.16 -7.83 -9.80
CA GLN A 86 8.51 -8.88 -9.01
C GLN A 86 7.40 -8.34 -8.11
N ILE A 87 7.09 -7.05 -8.20
CA ILE A 87 6.05 -6.39 -7.42
C ILE A 87 4.93 -5.99 -8.38
N LEU A 88 3.83 -6.71 -8.32
CA LEU A 88 2.61 -6.43 -9.08
C LEU A 88 1.65 -5.62 -8.22
N ILE A 89 1.15 -4.51 -8.76
CA ILE A 89 0.10 -3.70 -8.15
C ILE A 89 -1.18 -3.89 -8.96
N ASP A 90 -2.25 -4.28 -8.28
CA ASP A 90 -3.60 -4.23 -8.84
C ASP A 90 -4.10 -2.77 -8.85
N SER A 91 -4.40 -2.25 -10.03
CA SER A 91 -4.87 -0.87 -10.24
C SER A 91 -6.34 -0.66 -9.86
N THR A 92 -7.05 -1.69 -9.41
CA THR A 92 -8.47 -1.61 -9.04
C THR A 92 -8.67 -0.75 -7.80
N CYS A 93 -9.32 0.41 -7.98
CA CYS A 93 -9.73 1.26 -6.88
C CYS A 93 -11.00 0.73 -6.20
N THR A 94 -10.92 0.33 -4.93
CA THR A 94 -12.09 -0.21 -4.19
C THR A 94 -13.24 0.80 -4.09
N TYR A 95 -12.94 2.11 -4.01
CA TYR A 95 -13.97 3.16 -3.98
C TYR A 95 -14.72 3.28 -5.31
N LYS A 96 -14.00 3.25 -6.43
CA LYS A 96 -14.57 3.44 -7.78
C LYS A 96 -15.15 2.16 -8.37
N SER A 97 -14.65 1.00 -7.95
CA SER A 97 -15.09 -0.29 -8.45
C SER A 97 -16.60 -0.47 -8.23
N PRO A 98 -17.37 -0.85 -9.26
CA PRO A 98 -18.79 -1.18 -9.10
C PRO A 98 -18.99 -2.52 -8.38
N VAL A 99 -17.93 -3.33 -8.26
CA VAL A 99 -17.93 -4.62 -7.59
C VAL A 99 -17.13 -4.53 -6.28
N GLY A 100 -17.69 -5.09 -5.21
CA GLY A 100 -17.04 -5.20 -3.91
C GLY A 100 -17.31 -4.02 -2.95
N PHE A 101 -16.70 -4.12 -1.77
CA PHE A 101 -16.87 -3.19 -0.65
C PHE A 101 -15.82 -2.07 -0.61
N SER A 102 -16.25 -0.87 -0.22
CA SER A 102 -15.36 0.24 0.11
C SER A 102 -15.91 1.02 1.30
N TYR A 103 -15.15 1.01 2.39
CA TYR A 103 -15.53 1.73 3.61
C TYR A 103 -15.61 3.25 3.40
N ARG A 104 -14.77 3.80 2.51
CA ARG A 104 -14.79 5.24 2.20
C ARG A 104 -16.06 5.64 1.44
N ARG A 105 -16.62 4.73 0.64
CA ARG A 105 -17.88 4.94 -0.10
C ARG A 105 -19.10 4.67 0.79
N ASP A 106 -19.05 3.58 1.55
CA ASP A 106 -20.10 3.13 2.45
C ASP A 106 -19.50 2.60 3.76
N SER A 107 -19.71 3.34 4.85
CA SER A 107 -19.16 3.00 6.17
C SER A 107 -19.82 1.76 6.81
N LYS A 108 -20.93 1.27 6.26
CA LYS A 108 -21.65 0.07 6.71
C LYS A 108 -21.52 -1.11 5.74
N CYS A 109 -20.40 -1.20 5.02
CA CYS A 109 -20.15 -2.30 4.08
C CYS A 109 -19.48 -3.53 4.74
N GLY A 110 -19.46 -4.64 4.00
CA GLY A 110 -18.68 -5.84 4.35
C GLY A 110 -17.16 -5.67 4.22
N ARG A 111 -16.41 -6.78 4.25
CA ARG A 111 -14.96 -6.81 4.07
C ARG A 111 -14.58 -7.92 3.08
N HIS A 112 -13.63 -7.62 2.20
CA HIS A 112 -12.98 -8.65 1.40
C HIS A 112 -11.91 -9.36 2.23
N MET A 113 -11.57 -10.58 1.81
CA MET A 113 -10.46 -11.35 2.35
C MET A 113 -9.45 -11.63 1.25
N SER A 114 -8.19 -11.31 1.49
CA SER A 114 -7.07 -11.79 0.68
C SER A 114 -6.49 -13.03 1.34
N PHE A 115 -6.35 -14.11 0.59
CA PHE A 115 -5.76 -15.35 1.09
C PHE A 115 -4.71 -15.86 0.11
N VAL A 116 -3.68 -16.48 0.66
CA VAL A 116 -2.66 -17.22 -0.07
C VAL A 116 -2.54 -18.59 0.56
N PHE A 117 -2.54 -19.63 -0.25
CA PHE A 117 -2.37 -21.00 0.22
C PHE A 117 -1.48 -21.76 -0.76
N ARG A 118 -0.79 -22.76 -0.26
CA ARG A 118 -0.04 -23.71 -1.06
C ARG A 118 -0.84 -25.01 -1.10
N SER A 119 -1.33 -25.38 -2.28
CA SER A 119 -1.85 -26.73 -2.50
C SER A 119 -0.67 -27.67 -2.72
N TYR A 120 -0.79 -28.88 -2.19
CA TYR A 120 0.11 -30.00 -2.45
C TYR A 120 -0.61 -31.02 -3.34
#